data_AF-A0A2P2DXD4-F1
#
_entry.id   AF-A0A2P2DXD4-F1
#
_cell.length_a   1.000
_cell.length_b   1.000
_cell.length_c   1.000
_cell.angle_alpha   90.00
_cell.angle_beta   90.00
_cell.angle_gamma   90.00
#
_symmetry.space_group_name_H-M   'P 1'
#
loop_
_entity.id
_entity.type
_entity.pdbx_description
1 polymer ?
#
loop_
_entity_poly.entity_id
_entity_poly.type
_entity_poly.pdbx_seq_one_letter_code
_entity_poly.pdbx_strand_id
1 'polypeptide(L)'
;MDLWGEDFNFTLQVSSCGAERELRLPEDLDRFQGLLAKLEVRGESGNWEKLVYRLGPRQDEMIELTPFDRKSAKKKTAKPIQLSLGEIRKGNLFLEY
;
A
#
# COMPACT_ATOMS: atom_id res chain seq x y z
N MET A 1 16.46 -36.37 -35.03
CA MET A 1 15.05 -36.74 -35.25
C MET A 1 14.73 -37.67 -34.09
N ASP A 2 13.96 -37.32 -33.07
CA ASP A 2 12.81 -36.40 -32.97
C ASP A 2 12.74 -35.88 -31.51
N LEU A 3 13.06 -34.60 -31.28
CA LEU A 3 12.18 -33.54 -30.76
C LEU A 3 11.04 -33.94 -29.79
N TRP A 4 11.23 -33.55 -28.52
CA TRP A 4 10.25 -32.92 -27.62
C TRP A 4 8.90 -33.62 -27.42
N GLY A 5 8.84 -34.44 -26.36
CA GLY A 5 7.60 -34.94 -25.75
C GLY A 5 7.53 -34.61 -24.25
N GLU A 6 8.13 -33.51 -23.80
CA GLU A 6 7.92 -33.01 -22.44
C GLU A 6 6.64 -32.19 -22.43
N ASP A 7 5.54 -32.85 -22.07
CA ASP A 7 4.25 -32.23 -21.77
C ASP A 7 4.42 -31.33 -20.53
N PHE A 8 4.86 -30.09 -20.76
CA PHE A 8 4.97 -29.06 -19.73
C PHE A 8 3.57 -28.74 -19.23
N ASN A 9 3.17 -29.42 -18.15
CA ASN A 9 1.98 -29.12 -17.38
C ASN A 9 2.21 -27.79 -16.64
N PHE A 10 1.94 -26.67 -17.30
CA PHE A 10 1.85 -25.39 -16.61
C PHE A 10 0.42 -25.21 -16.09
N THR A 11 0.26 -25.22 -14.76
CA THR A 11 -0.96 -24.70 -14.15
C THR A 11 -0.87 -23.17 -14.19
N LEU A 12 -1.56 -22.54 -15.15
CA LEU A 12 -1.69 -21.09 -15.18
C LEU A 12 -2.61 -20.66 -14.02
N GLN A 13 -2.00 -20.32 -12.88
CA GLN A 13 -2.73 -19.79 -11.73
C GLN A 13 -3.01 -18.30 -11.96
N VAL A 14 -4.14 -18.01 -12.60
CA VAL A 14 -4.63 -16.63 -12.76
C VAL A 14 -5.23 -16.18 -11.43
N SER A 15 -4.42 -15.53 -10.58
CA SER A 15 -4.94 -14.79 -9.44
C SER A 15 -5.73 -13.61 -9.98
N SER A 16 -7.05 -13.56 -9.75
CA SER A 16 -7.82 -12.34 -10.01
C SER A 16 -7.14 -11.17 -9.31
N CYS A 17 -6.82 -10.12 -10.08
CA CYS A 17 -6.22 -8.90 -9.55
C CYS A 17 -6.98 -8.46 -8.31
N GLY A 18 -6.23 -8.30 -7.22
CA GLY A 18 -6.72 -8.35 -5.85
C GLY A 18 -7.91 -7.44 -5.60
N ALA A 19 -8.90 -7.97 -4.89
CA ALA A 19 -9.84 -7.14 -4.16
C ALA A 19 -9.04 -6.11 -3.36
N GLU A 20 -9.24 -4.82 -3.63
CA GLU A 20 -8.67 -3.73 -2.85
C GLU A 20 -8.95 -4.03 -1.37
N ARG A 21 -7.91 -4.42 -0.61
CA ARG A 21 -8.10 -4.90 0.75
C ARG A 21 -8.25 -3.71 1.66
N GLU A 22 -9.45 -3.50 2.19
CA GLU A 22 -9.67 -2.52 3.27
C GLU A 22 -8.76 -2.90 4.45
N LEU A 23 -8.03 -1.90 4.95
CA LEU A 23 -7.14 -2.03 6.10
C LEU A 23 -7.95 -1.93 7.38
N ARG A 24 -7.86 -2.96 8.22
CA ARG A 24 -8.39 -2.92 9.59
C ARG A 24 -7.41 -2.19 10.49
N LEU A 25 -7.65 -0.90 10.69
CA LEU A 25 -6.79 -0.05 11.52
C LEU A 25 -7.03 -0.32 13.02
N PRO A 26 -6.00 -0.31 13.88
CA PRO A 26 -4.58 -0.09 13.54
C PRO A 26 -3.80 -1.37 13.21
N GLU A 27 -4.37 -2.56 13.43
CA GLU A 27 -3.66 -3.85 13.36
C GLU A 27 -3.03 -4.12 11.97
N ASP A 28 -3.77 -3.83 10.90
CA ASP A 28 -3.28 -4.06 9.55
C ASP A 28 -2.13 -3.11 9.16
N LEU A 29 -1.96 -1.97 9.83
CA LEU A 29 -0.85 -1.06 9.55
C LEU A 29 0.51 -1.70 9.89
N ASP A 30 0.56 -2.46 10.97
CA ASP A 30 1.74 -3.21 11.41
C ASP A 30 2.03 -4.38 10.48
N ARG A 31 0.97 -5.09 10.04
CA ARG A 31 1.10 -6.23 9.14
C ARG A 31 1.59 -5.87 7.75
N PHE A 32 1.24 -4.68 7.27
CA PHE A 32 1.53 -4.23 5.91
C PHE A 32 2.63 -3.15 5.85
N GLN A 33 3.46 -3.06 6.89
CA GLN A 33 4.66 -2.24 6.87
C GLN A 33 5.50 -2.50 5.62
N GLY A 34 5.98 -1.43 5.01
CA GLY A 34 6.75 -1.45 3.76
C GLY A 34 5.90 -1.49 2.49
N LEU A 35 4.59 -1.76 2.58
CA LEU A 35 3.66 -1.74 1.45
C LEU A 35 3.03 -0.35 1.26
N LEU A 36 2.47 -0.14 0.08
CA LEU A 36 1.68 1.05 -0.22
C LEU A 36 0.23 0.85 0.24
N ALA A 37 -0.35 1.90 0.77
CA ALA A 37 -1.74 1.97 1.18
C ALA A 37 -2.32 3.32 0.81
N LYS A 38 -3.55 3.33 0.31
CA LYS A 38 -4.35 4.52 0.11
C LYS A 38 -5.06 4.85 1.41
N LEU A 39 -4.64 5.92 2.07
CA LEU A 39 -5.18 6.36 3.36
C LEU A 39 -6.03 7.62 3.17
N GLU A 40 -7.15 7.67 3.89
CA GLU A 40 -7.97 8.87 4.04
C GLU A 40 -7.50 9.60 5.30
N VAL A 41 -6.72 10.67 5.11
CA VAL A 41 -6.10 11.46 6.18
C VAL A 41 -6.76 12.83 6.31
N ARG A 42 -6.72 13.42 7.49
CA ARG A 42 -7.23 14.77 7.73
C ARG A 42 -6.22 15.81 7.24
N GLY A 43 -6.61 16.61 6.24
CA GLY A 43 -5.82 17.74 5.76
C GLY A 43 -5.98 19.00 6.64
N GLU A 44 -5.08 19.96 6.48
CA GLU A 44 -5.02 21.19 7.30
C GLU A 44 -6.30 22.05 7.21
N SER A 45 -6.98 22.04 6.06
CA SER A 45 -8.28 22.73 5.88
C SER A 45 -9.46 21.99 6.53
N GLY A 46 -9.22 20.90 7.25
CA GLY A 46 -10.26 20.06 7.87
C GLY A 46 -10.98 19.12 6.90
N ASN A 47 -10.55 19.05 5.64
CA ASN A 47 -11.06 18.11 4.65
C ASN A 47 -10.33 16.76 4.75
N TRP A 48 -11.03 15.68 4.42
CA TRP A 48 -10.44 14.35 4.33
C TRP A 48 -9.87 14.13 2.94
N GLU A 49 -8.57 13.88 2.86
CA GLU A 49 -7.85 13.69 1.60
C GLU A 49 -7.40 12.25 1.46
N LYS A 50 -7.57 11.68 0.25
CA LYS A 50 -7.18 10.31 -0.06
C LYS A 50 -5.83 10.32 -0.75
N LEU A 51 -4.80 9.93 -0.02
CA LEU A 51 -3.42 9.94 -0.48
C LEU A 51 -2.82 8.54 -0.37
N VAL A 52 -1.88 8.22 -1.25
CA VAL A 52 -1.15 6.94 -1.19
C VAL A 52 0.12 7.15 -0.39
N TYR A 53 0.31 6.31 0.61
CA TYR A 53 1.48 6.33 1.47
C TYR A 53 2.11 4.94 1.51
N ARG A 54 3.43 4.91 1.64
CA ARG A 54 4.13 3.73 2.12
C ARG A 54 4.01 3.66 3.63
N LEU A 55 3.51 2.53 4.12
CA LEU A 55 3.39 2.25 5.54
C LEU A 55 4.79 2.02 6.13
N GLY A 56 5.14 2.78 7.15
CA GLY A 56 6.38 2.65 7.92
C GLY A 56 6.11 2.09 9.31
N PRO A 57 7.10 2.13 10.21
CA PRO A 57 6.91 1.74 11.61
C PRO A 57 5.84 2.54 12.33
N ARG A 58 4.98 1.80 13.03
CA ARG A 58 4.05 2.35 14.00
C ARG A 58 4.72 2.43 15.37
N GLN A 59 4.61 3.58 16.01
CA GLN A 59 5.02 3.82 17.39
C GLN A 59 3.79 4.27 18.16
N ASP A 60 3.16 3.34 18.88
CA ASP A 60 1.98 3.60 19.69
C ASP A 60 0.83 4.23 18.85
N GLU A 61 0.33 5.41 19.19
CA GLU A 61 -0.70 6.14 18.43
C GLU A 61 -0.21 6.85 17.16
N MET A 62 1.07 6.72 16.81
CA MET A 62 1.69 7.40 15.66
C MET A 62 2.17 6.37 14.64
N ILE A 63 2.04 6.68 13.35
CA ILE A 63 2.61 5.88 12.27
C ILE A 63 3.50 6.73 11.37
N GLU A 64 4.64 6.18 11.00
CA GLU A 64 5.47 6.76 9.94
C GLU A 64 4.87 6.42 8.58
N LEU A 65 4.62 7.43 7.76
CA LEU A 65 4.05 7.32 6.43
C LEU A 65 4.95 8.06 5.44
N THR A 66 5.32 7.41 4.34
CA THR A 66 6.06 8.08 3.27
C THR A 66 5.13 8.37 2.10
N PRO A 67 4.86 9.64 1.74
CA PRO A 67 3.95 9.94 0.64
C PRO A 67 4.47 9.35 -0.67
N PHE A 68 3.59 8.66 -1.39
CA PHE A 68 3.90 8.04 -2.66
C PHE A 68 3.14 8.75 -3.78
N ASP A 69 3.88 9.41 -4.67
CA ASP A 69 3.32 10.05 -5.85
C ASP A 69 3.74 9.28 -7.12
N ARG A 70 2.77 8.65 -7.78
CA ARG A 70 3.03 7.83 -8.99
C ARG A 70 3.63 8.66 -10.13
N LYS A 71 3.34 9.97 -10.21
CA LYS A 71 3.91 10.87 -11.22
C LYS A 71 5.38 11.22 -10.94
N SER A 72 5.76 11.25 -9.66
CA SER A 72 7.11 11.60 -9.20
C SER A 72 7.93 10.39 -8.71
N ALA A 73 7.43 9.16 -8.88
CA ALA A 73 8.12 7.93 -8.49
C ALA A 73 9.55 7.79 -9.05
N LYS A 74 9.89 8.52 -10.13
CA LYS A 74 11.25 8.60 -10.70
C LYS A 74 12.14 9.72 -10.14
N LYS A 75 11.62 10.66 -9.34
CA LYS A 75 12.37 11.84 -8.86
C LYS A 75 11.97 12.19 -7.43
N LYS A 76 12.88 11.86 -6.50
CA LYS A 76 12.86 12.12 -5.04
C LYS A 76 11.97 11.18 -4.24
N THR A 77 12.63 10.31 -3.47
CA THR A 77 12.10 9.69 -2.26
C THR A 77 11.49 10.80 -1.41
N ALA A 78 10.16 10.83 -1.27
CA ALA A 78 9.51 11.79 -0.41
C ALA A 78 9.96 11.56 1.04
N LYS A 79 9.99 12.62 1.86
CA LYS A 79 10.38 12.46 3.26
C LYS A 79 9.26 11.72 4.01
N PRO A 80 9.59 10.76 4.89
CA PRO A 80 8.61 10.19 5.79
C PRO A 80 8.03 11.30 6.69
N ILE A 81 6.73 11.22 6.93
CA ILE A 81 5.99 12.05 7.87
C ILE A 81 5.44 11.15 8.98
N GLN A 82 5.33 11.67 10.19
CA GLN A 82 4.64 10.97 11.27
C GLN A 82 3.22 11.50 11.35
N LEU A 83 2.24 10.59 11.37
CA LEU A 83 0.83 10.93 11.40
C LEU A 83 0.14 10.16 12.52
N SER A 84 -0.75 10.83 13.26
CA SER A 84 -1.51 10.17 14.32
C SER A 84 -2.58 9.27 13.73
N LEU A 85 -2.80 8.10 14.33
CA LEU A 85 -3.89 7.20 13.93
C LEU A 85 -5.27 7.88 13.99
N GLY A 86 -5.46 8.85 14.88
CA GLY A 86 -6.70 9.63 14.97
C GLY A 86 -6.96 10.53 13.76
N GLU A 87 -5.93 10.81 12.98
CA GLU A 87 -6.00 11.57 11.72
C GLU A 87 -6.19 10.66 10.50
N ILE A 88 -6.28 9.34 10.69
CA ILE A 88 -6.57 8.36 9.64
C ILE A 88 -7.97 7.81 9.85
N ARG A 89 -8.84 8.00 8.87
CA ARG A 89 -10.22 7.49 8.95
C ARG A 89 -10.39 6.11 8.34
N LYS A 90 -9.73 5.88 7.21
CA LYS A 90 -9.82 4.64 6.43
C LYS A 90 -8.52 4.40 5.69
N GLY A 91 -8.24 3.13 5.39
CA GLY A 91 -7.12 2.72 4.58
C GLY A 91 -7.47 1.56 3.67
N ASN A 92 -6.87 1.50 2.48
CA ASN A 92 -6.96 0.34 1.59
C ASN A 92 -5.56 0.01 1.10
N LEU A 93 -5.20 -1.27 1.03
CA LEU A 93 -3.92 -1.69 0.49
C LEU A 93 -3.85 -1.30 -1.00
N PHE A 94 -2.77 -0.62 -1.38
CA PHE A 94 -2.53 -0.19 -2.74
C PHE A 94 -1.55 -1.16 -3.40
N LEU A 95 -2.04 -1.93 -4.37
CA LEU A 95 -1.21 -2.86 -5.13
C LEU A 95 -0.70 -2.14 -6.38
N GLU A 96 0.63 -2.06 -6.52
CA GLU A 96 1.26 -1.63 -7.77
C GLU A 96 1.20 -2.78 -8.78
N TYR A 97 0.60 -2.50 -9.93
CA TYR A 97 0.53 -3.37 -11.11
C TYR A 97 1.25 -2.71 -12.29
#